data_AF-A0A7S3TWW9-F1
#
_entry.id   AF-A0A7S3TWW9-F1
#
_cell.length_a   1.000
_cell.length_b   1.000
_cell.length_c   1.000
_cell.angle_alpha   90.00
_cell.angle_beta   90.00
_cell.angle_gamma   90.00
#
_symmetry.space_group_name_H-M   'P 1'
#
loop_
_entity.id
_entity.type
_entity.pdbx_description
1 polymer ?
#
loop_
_entity_poly.entity_id
_entity_poly.type
_entity_poly.pdbx_seq_one_letter_code
_entity_poly.pdbx_strand_id
1 'polypeptide(L)'
;MAGAANLAAAVASGADVTTVERLLAGNADISAVAGERRETALHFAARREPNLTSILLSAGASLDSTCTEGFTPLHAAAHAGAAQCLSILLAAPGVEACARTSRGDSALHLAAISGSGAAAALLLDAAPALLDDRNTAGWTALMLAAGCAPIGSDAVCTLLDSGARDAPPRPPVDSNAMLLAASRGHAAALRALLQRLVGGGAAAAASATQAATSAGDT
;
A
#
# COMPACT_ATOMS: atom_id res chain seq x y z
N MET A 1 -33.01 18.45 -19.50
CA MET A 1 -32.48 18.37 -18.11
C MET A 1 -30.99 18.13 -18.23
N ALA A 2 -30.16 19.15 -18.03
CA ALA A 2 -28.71 18.97 -18.00
C ALA A 2 -28.41 18.04 -16.81
N GLY A 3 -27.91 16.83 -17.08
CA GLY A 3 -27.52 15.91 -16.02
C GLY A 3 -26.52 16.62 -15.13
N ALA A 4 -26.82 16.72 -13.82
CA ALA A 4 -25.88 17.29 -12.86
C ALA A 4 -24.53 16.60 -13.09
N ALA A 5 -23.49 17.39 -13.40
CA ALA A 5 -22.17 16.86 -13.65
C ALA A 5 -21.73 16.12 -12.37
N ASN A 6 -21.71 14.80 -12.43
CA ASN A 6 -21.32 13.96 -11.31
C ASN A 6 -19.84 14.26 -10.99
N LEU A 7 -19.58 14.71 -9.77
CA LEU A 7 -18.24 15.10 -9.32
C LEU A 7 -17.22 13.98 -9.54
N ALA A 8 -17.60 12.74 -9.21
CA ALA A 8 -16.74 11.58 -9.39
C ALA A 8 -16.45 11.31 -10.88
N ALA A 9 -17.42 11.51 -11.77
CA ALA A 9 -17.21 11.35 -13.21
C ALA A 9 -16.28 12.43 -13.77
N ALA A 10 -16.40 13.68 -13.30
CA ALA A 10 -15.51 14.77 -13.68
C ALA A 10 -14.06 14.46 -13.27
N VAL A 11 -13.84 14.08 -12.01
CA VAL A 11 -12.49 13.70 -11.53
C VAL A 11 -11.97 12.47 -12.29
N ALA A 12 -12.81 11.47 -12.57
CA ALA A 12 -12.43 10.30 -13.35
C ALA A 12 -11.97 10.64 -14.78
N SER A 13 -12.60 11.65 -15.40
CA SER A 13 -12.21 12.16 -16.72
C SER A 13 -10.97 13.07 -16.73
N GLY A 14 -10.38 13.33 -15.57
CA GLY A 14 -9.20 14.21 -15.43
C GLY A 14 -9.56 15.69 -15.36
N ALA A 15 -10.69 16.05 -14.76
CA ALA A 15 -11.01 17.44 -14.46
C ALA A 15 -9.90 18.08 -13.61
N ASP A 16 -9.57 19.33 -13.92
CA ASP A 16 -8.59 20.10 -13.17
C ASP A 16 -9.17 20.59 -11.83
N VAL A 17 -8.27 21.10 -10.99
CA VAL A 17 -8.61 21.66 -9.67
C VAL A 17 -9.71 22.71 -9.77
N THR A 18 -9.61 23.63 -10.73
CA THR A 18 -10.56 24.74 -10.86
C THR A 18 -11.97 24.26 -11.19
N THR A 19 -12.10 23.24 -12.05
CA THR A 19 -13.40 22.65 -12.38
C THR A 19 -13.99 21.93 -11.18
N VAL A 20 -13.17 21.20 -10.42
CA VAL A 20 -13.61 20.51 -9.19
C VAL A 20 -14.09 21.50 -8.13
N GLU A 21 -13.33 22.57 -7.88
CA GLU A 21 -13.74 23.64 -6.95
C GLU A 21 -15.05 24.31 -7.37
N ARG A 22 -15.22 24.59 -8.67
CA ARG A 22 -16.48 25.11 -9.22
C ARG A 22 -17.66 24.17 -8.99
N LEU A 23 -17.45 22.87 -9.18
CA LEU A 23 -18.50 21.87 -8.95
C LEU A 23 -18.88 21.81 -7.46
N LEU A 24 -17.90 21.82 -6.57
CA LEU A 24 -18.13 21.85 -5.12
C LEU A 24 -18.85 23.14 -4.68
N ALA A 25 -18.47 24.30 -5.22
CA ALA A 25 -19.14 25.58 -4.98
C ALA A 25 -20.58 25.59 -5.51
N GLY A 26 -20.87 24.79 -6.55
CA GLY A 26 -22.22 24.57 -7.09
C GLY A 26 -23.03 23.49 -6.36
N ASN A 27 -22.64 23.12 -5.14
CA ASN A 27 -23.28 22.07 -4.34
C ASN A 27 -23.31 20.69 -5.04
N ALA A 28 -22.29 20.35 -5.83
CA ALA A 28 -22.14 19.00 -6.34
C ALA A 28 -22.06 17.99 -5.18
N ASP A 29 -22.72 16.85 -5.36
CA ASP A 29 -22.70 15.78 -4.36
C ASP A 29 -21.30 15.16 -4.28
N ILE A 30 -20.63 15.36 -3.15
CA ILE A 30 -19.29 14.84 -2.86
C ILE A 30 -19.27 13.32 -2.71
N SER A 31 -20.40 12.72 -2.35
CA SER A 31 -20.59 11.28 -2.19
C SER A 31 -21.00 10.60 -3.49
N ALA A 32 -21.19 11.36 -4.57
CA ALA A 32 -21.52 10.82 -5.87
C ALA A 32 -20.48 9.79 -6.31
N VAL A 33 -20.97 8.73 -6.95
CA VAL A 33 -20.15 7.62 -7.44
C VAL A 33 -20.17 7.57 -8.96
N ALA A 34 -19.06 7.16 -9.58
CA ALA A 34 -18.93 6.99 -11.01
C ALA A 34 -18.24 5.67 -11.38
N GLY A 35 -18.42 5.25 -12.64
CA GLY A 35 -17.86 4.02 -13.20
C GLY A 35 -18.53 2.75 -12.68
N GLU A 36 -18.14 1.61 -13.25
CA GLU A 36 -18.71 0.28 -12.93
C GLU A 36 -18.40 -0.16 -11.50
N ARG A 37 -17.28 0.32 -10.94
CA ARG A 37 -16.86 0.05 -9.56
C ARG A 37 -17.55 0.93 -8.52
N ARG A 38 -18.40 1.87 -8.92
CA ARG A 38 -19.07 2.83 -8.03
C ARG A 38 -18.10 3.60 -7.13
N GLU A 39 -17.12 4.24 -7.74
CA GLU A 39 -16.04 4.93 -7.03
C GLU A 39 -16.39 6.40 -6.81
N THR A 40 -16.05 6.95 -5.63
CA THR A 40 -16.24 8.37 -5.34
C THR A 40 -15.14 9.22 -5.96
N ALA A 41 -15.32 10.55 -5.99
CA ALA A 41 -14.28 11.49 -6.43
C ALA A 41 -12.95 11.28 -5.70
N LEU A 42 -13.00 10.98 -4.40
CA LEU A 42 -11.80 10.76 -3.58
C LEU A 42 -11.04 9.48 -3.98
N HIS A 43 -11.74 8.41 -4.42
CA HIS A 43 -11.07 7.22 -4.96
C HIS A 43 -10.25 7.52 -6.21
N PHE A 44 -10.81 8.31 -7.14
CA PHE A 44 -10.12 8.69 -8.36
C PHE A 44 -8.93 9.61 -8.09
N ALA A 45 -9.12 10.63 -7.25
CA ALA A 45 -8.05 11.56 -6.87
C ALA A 45 -6.91 10.84 -6.13
N ALA A 46 -7.23 9.95 -5.19
CA ALA A 46 -6.27 9.22 -4.36
C ALA A 46 -5.25 8.40 -5.17
N ARG A 47 -5.55 8.05 -6.43
CA ARG A 47 -4.62 7.30 -7.27
C ARG A 47 -3.44 8.11 -7.77
N ARG A 48 -3.59 9.44 -7.91
CA ARG A 48 -2.64 10.24 -8.70
C ARG A 48 -2.57 11.73 -8.38
N GLU A 49 -3.64 12.32 -7.86
CA GLU A 49 -3.81 13.76 -7.79
C GLU A 49 -3.80 14.24 -6.33
N PRO A 50 -2.63 14.54 -5.74
CA PRO A 50 -2.51 14.90 -4.32
C PRO A 50 -3.25 16.20 -4.01
N ASN A 51 -3.19 17.19 -4.92
CA ASN A 51 -3.90 18.46 -4.75
C ASN A 51 -5.42 18.26 -4.69
N LEU A 52 -5.97 17.45 -5.60
CA LEU A 52 -7.39 17.11 -5.59
C LEU A 52 -7.77 16.28 -4.35
N THR A 53 -6.88 15.39 -3.91
CA THR A 53 -7.08 14.61 -2.68
C THR A 53 -7.26 15.55 -1.48
N SER A 54 -6.37 16.53 -1.31
CA SER A 54 -6.47 17.53 -0.23
C SER A 54 -7.75 18.37 -0.31
N ILE A 55 -8.15 18.80 -1.50
CA ILE A 55 -9.36 19.62 -1.71
C ILE A 55 -10.63 18.82 -1.41
N LEU A 56 -10.69 17.56 -1.85
CA LEU A 56 -11.85 16.72 -1.58
C LEU A 56 -11.97 16.40 -0.08
N LEU A 57 -10.85 16.19 0.61
CA LEU A 57 -10.86 16.02 2.07
C LEU A 57 -11.30 17.29 2.81
N SER A 58 -10.82 18.47 2.40
CA SER A 58 -11.25 19.73 3.01
C SER A 58 -12.73 20.05 2.74
N ALA A 59 -13.27 19.56 1.63
CA ALA A 59 -14.69 19.62 1.30
C ALA A 59 -15.56 18.55 2.02
N GLY A 60 -14.96 17.69 2.85
CA GLY A 60 -15.68 16.70 3.65
C GLY A 60 -15.91 15.35 2.97
N ALA A 61 -15.08 14.98 1.98
CA ALA A 61 -15.16 13.66 1.38
C ALA A 61 -14.89 12.58 2.44
N SER A 62 -15.73 11.53 2.44
CA SER A 62 -15.60 10.43 3.39
C SER A 62 -14.39 9.54 3.07
N LEU A 63 -13.56 9.30 4.09
CA LEU A 63 -12.40 8.40 4.06
C LEU A 63 -12.81 6.92 4.03
N ASP A 64 -13.98 6.59 4.55
CA ASP A 64 -14.48 5.22 4.70
C ASP A 64 -15.40 4.78 3.56
N SER A 65 -15.57 5.63 2.55
CA SER A 65 -16.37 5.28 1.37
C SER A 65 -15.79 4.04 0.69
N THR A 66 -16.62 3.03 0.44
CA THR A 66 -16.18 1.79 -0.22
C THR A 66 -16.77 1.63 -1.61
N CYS A 67 -15.94 1.23 -2.58
CA CYS A 67 -16.39 0.80 -3.91
C CYS A 67 -16.88 -0.66 -3.92
N THR A 68 -17.30 -1.21 -5.06
CA THR A 68 -17.93 -2.55 -5.17
C THR A 68 -17.07 -3.72 -4.66
N GLU A 69 -15.75 -3.56 -4.52
CA GLU A 69 -14.83 -4.55 -3.96
C GLU A 69 -14.39 -4.24 -2.51
N GLY A 70 -15.05 -3.29 -1.85
CA GLY A 70 -14.67 -2.85 -0.50
C GLY A 70 -13.38 -2.01 -0.48
N PHE A 71 -12.91 -1.51 -1.62
CA PHE A 71 -11.77 -0.59 -1.63
C PHE A 71 -12.21 0.75 -1.04
N THR A 72 -11.41 1.25 -0.12
CA THR A 72 -11.45 2.64 0.34
C THR A 72 -10.50 3.51 -0.51
N PRO A 73 -10.56 4.85 -0.42
CA PRO A 73 -9.58 5.72 -1.06
C PRO A 73 -8.12 5.39 -0.67
N LEU A 74 -7.88 4.96 0.57
CA LEU A 74 -6.56 4.52 1.02
C LEU A 74 -6.09 3.27 0.26
N HIS A 75 -6.98 2.30 0.03
CA HIS A 75 -6.69 1.14 -0.82
C HIS A 75 -6.38 1.55 -2.26
N ALA A 76 -7.12 2.52 -2.82
CA ALA A 76 -6.89 3.03 -4.17
C ALA A 76 -5.50 3.70 -4.30
N ALA A 77 -5.11 4.53 -3.33
CA ALA A 77 -3.78 5.15 -3.28
C ALA A 77 -2.66 4.11 -3.16
N ALA A 78 -2.82 3.11 -2.28
CA ALA A 78 -1.83 2.06 -2.08
C ALA A 78 -1.66 1.17 -3.32
N HIS A 79 -2.77 0.80 -3.98
CA HIS A 79 -2.75 0.02 -5.21
C HIS A 79 -2.10 0.77 -6.38
N ALA A 80 -2.27 2.09 -6.45
CA ALA A 80 -1.58 2.92 -7.42
C ALA A 80 -0.11 3.22 -7.07
N GLY A 81 0.33 2.88 -5.84
CA GLY A 81 1.65 3.23 -5.33
C GLY A 81 1.84 4.73 -5.10
N ALA A 82 0.75 5.49 -4.99
CA ALA A 82 0.74 6.95 -4.94
C ALA A 82 1.09 7.47 -3.54
N ALA A 83 2.37 7.39 -3.18
CA ALA A 83 2.86 7.70 -1.83
C ALA A 83 2.46 9.10 -1.31
N GLN A 84 2.41 10.12 -2.18
CA GLN A 84 1.97 11.47 -1.78
C GLN A 84 0.48 11.51 -1.40
N CYS A 85 -0.40 10.91 -2.22
CA CYS A 85 -1.82 10.83 -1.90
C CYS A 85 -2.05 9.98 -0.65
N LEU A 86 -1.28 8.90 -0.50
CA LEU A 86 -1.32 8.03 0.66
C LEU A 86 -0.93 8.77 1.95
N SER A 87 0.14 9.56 1.91
CA SER A 87 0.57 10.42 3.02
C SER A 87 -0.52 11.43 3.43
N ILE A 88 -1.17 12.08 2.45
CA ILE A 88 -2.29 13.00 2.70
C ILE A 88 -3.46 12.29 3.37
N LEU A 89 -3.83 11.09 2.89
CA LEU A 89 -4.92 10.31 3.46
C LEU A 89 -4.60 9.81 4.88
N LEU A 90 -3.37 9.35 5.12
CA LEU A 90 -2.92 8.87 6.43
C LEU A 90 -2.82 10.00 7.47
N ALA A 91 -2.56 11.23 7.03
CA ALA A 91 -2.56 12.41 7.90
C ALA A 91 -3.97 12.91 8.23
N ALA A 92 -5.01 12.43 7.53
CA ALA A 92 -6.38 12.87 7.75
C ALA A 92 -6.96 12.26 9.04
N PRO A 93 -7.64 13.05 9.89
CA PRO A 93 -8.19 12.56 11.15
C PRO A 93 -9.30 11.52 10.88
N GLY A 94 -9.25 10.42 11.62
CA GLY A 94 -10.25 9.34 11.54
C GLY A 94 -10.03 8.35 10.40
N VAL A 95 -8.91 8.41 9.68
CA VAL A 95 -8.56 7.40 8.67
C VAL A 95 -8.38 6.01 9.30
N GLU A 96 -9.12 5.02 8.82
CA GLU A 96 -8.97 3.62 9.22
C GLU A 96 -7.88 2.93 8.36
N ALA A 97 -6.64 2.94 8.85
CA ALA A 97 -5.49 2.38 8.13
C ALA A 97 -5.53 0.84 8.01
N CYS A 98 -6.23 0.17 8.92
CA CYS A 98 -6.34 -1.30 8.95
C CYS A 98 -7.60 -1.82 8.23
N ALA A 99 -8.31 -0.95 7.50
CA ALA A 99 -9.45 -1.36 6.69
C ALA A 99 -9.08 -2.50 5.73
N ARG A 100 -10.06 -3.34 5.42
CA ARG A 100 -9.89 -4.52 4.56
C ARG A 100 -10.89 -4.49 3.39
N THR A 101 -10.41 -4.90 2.23
CA THR A 101 -11.27 -5.15 1.05
C THR A 101 -12.11 -6.41 1.24
N SER A 102 -13.01 -6.70 0.29
CA SER A 102 -13.79 -7.95 0.28
C SER A 102 -12.92 -9.22 0.20
N ARG A 103 -11.68 -9.11 -0.29
CA ARG A 103 -10.69 -10.20 -0.28
C ARG A 103 -9.80 -10.21 0.97
N GLY A 104 -10.09 -9.37 1.95
CA GLY A 104 -9.28 -9.20 3.15
C GLY A 104 -7.91 -8.56 2.90
N ASP A 105 -7.66 -8.06 1.70
CA ASP A 105 -6.44 -7.30 1.39
C ASP A 105 -6.49 -6.00 2.21
N SER A 106 -5.42 -5.71 2.94
CA SER A 106 -5.18 -4.39 3.53
C SER A 106 -4.50 -3.46 2.52
N ALA A 107 -4.42 -2.16 2.81
CA ALA A 107 -3.67 -1.23 2.00
C ALA A 107 -2.20 -1.68 1.79
N LEU A 108 -1.56 -2.31 2.79
CA LEU A 108 -0.18 -2.79 2.65
C LEU A 108 -0.06 -3.94 1.63
N HIS A 109 -1.03 -4.84 1.56
CA HIS A 109 -1.07 -5.88 0.53
C HIS A 109 -1.11 -5.28 -0.88
N LEU A 110 -1.88 -4.20 -1.06
CA LEU A 110 -2.00 -3.51 -2.35
C LEU A 110 -0.75 -2.69 -2.71
N ALA A 111 -0.08 -2.07 -1.72
CA ALA A 111 1.21 -1.41 -1.90
C ALA A 111 2.32 -2.40 -2.28
N ALA A 112 2.28 -3.61 -1.70
CA ALA A 112 3.18 -4.70 -2.07
C ALA A 112 2.96 -5.16 -3.52
N ILE A 113 1.70 -5.28 -3.97
CA ILE A 113 1.36 -5.61 -5.36
C ILE A 113 1.83 -4.52 -6.33
N SER A 114 1.69 -3.24 -5.97
CA SER A 114 2.17 -2.13 -6.80
C SER A 114 3.69 -2.01 -6.83
N GLY A 115 4.37 -2.69 -5.91
CA GLY A 115 5.82 -2.69 -5.79
C GLY A 115 6.39 -1.39 -5.21
N SER A 116 5.55 -0.53 -4.64
CA SER A 116 5.94 0.78 -4.10
C SER A 116 6.44 0.66 -2.66
N GLY A 117 7.77 0.68 -2.50
CA GLY A 117 8.42 0.71 -1.19
C GLY A 117 8.03 1.94 -0.37
N ALA A 118 7.96 3.12 -0.99
CA ALA A 118 7.54 4.35 -0.32
C ALA A 118 6.11 4.26 0.25
N ALA A 119 5.17 3.68 -0.50
CA ALA A 119 3.81 3.45 0.00
C ALA A 119 3.79 2.45 1.15
N ALA A 120 4.58 1.37 1.05
CA ALA A 120 4.70 0.37 2.11
C ALA A 120 5.28 0.96 3.41
N ALA A 121 6.33 1.78 3.32
CA ALA A 121 6.93 2.45 4.47
C ALA A 121 5.91 3.34 5.20
N LEU A 122 5.20 4.21 4.45
CA LEU A 122 4.19 5.09 5.04
C LEU A 122 3.07 4.32 5.76
N LEU A 123 2.64 3.19 5.18
CA LEU A 123 1.61 2.35 5.80
C LEU A 123 2.11 1.64 7.06
N LEU A 124 3.38 1.24 7.10
CA LEU A 124 3.97 0.61 8.28
C LEU A 124 4.26 1.60 9.40
N ASP A 125 4.62 2.83 9.06
CA ASP A 125 4.77 3.93 10.02
C ASP A 125 3.43 4.24 10.70
N ALA A 126 2.33 4.24 9.92
CA ALA A 126 0.99 4.50 10.45
C ALA A 126 0.34 3.29 11.12
N ALA A 127 0.58 2.08 10.61
CA ALA A 127 -0.08 0.84 11.02
C ALA A 127 0.91 -0.36 11.01
N PRO A 128 1.81 -0.46 12.01
CA PRO A 128 2.84 -1.51 12.05
C PRO A 128 2.26 -2.92 12.21
N ALA A 129 1.02 -3.04 12.71
CA ALA A 129 0.32 -4.32 12.82
C ALA A 129 0.10 -5.01 11.46
N LEU A 130 0.16 -4.27 10.34
CA LEU A 130 -0.07 -4.82 9.01
C LEU A 130 1.11 -5.64 8.46
N LEU A 131 2.30 -5.59 9.07
CA LEU A 131 3.55 -6.12 8.52
C LEU A 131 3.48 -7.60 8.10
N ASP A 132 3.04 -8.46 9.02
CA ASP A 132 2.94 -9.91 8.83
C ASP A 132 1.47 -10.39 8.71
N ASP A 133 0.54 -9.45 8.53
CA ASP A 133 -0.89 -9.74 8.39
C ASP A 133 -1.16 -10.56 7.14
N ARG A 134 -2.25 -11.35 7.18
CA ARG A 134 -2.70 -12.18 6.06
C ARG A 134 -4.05 -11.72 5.52
N ASN A 135 -4.21 -11.74 4.20
CA ASN A 135 -5.51 -11.61 3.55
C ASN A 135 -6.32 -12.93 3.65
N THR A 136 -7.53 -12.98 3.08
CA THR A 136 -8.39 -14.18 3.17
C THR A 136 -7.79 -15.40 2.48
N ALA A 137 -6.91 -15.19 1.49
CA ALA A 137 -6.19 -16.24 0.79
C ALA A 137 -4.91 -16.68 1.53
N GLY A 138 -4.57 -16.07 2.68
CA GLY A 138 -3.42 -16.44 3.49
C GLY A 138 -2.09 -15.81 3.06
N TRP A 139 -2.12 -14.89 2.09
CA TRP A 139 -0.93 -14.18 1.63
C TRP A 139 -0.57 -13.05 2.59
N THR A 140 0.73 -12.87 2.86
CA THR A 140 1.26 -11.65 3.49
C THR A 140 1.67 -10.62 2.43
N ALA A 141 1.86 -9.36 2.85
CA ALA A 141 2.40 -8.32 1.98
C ALA A 141 3.75 -8.72 1.36
N LEU A 142 4.65 -9.35 2.14
CA LEU A 142 5.95 -9.80 1.63
C LEU A 142 5.81 -10.90 0.56
N MET A 143 4.89 -11.85 0.75
CA MET A 143 4.63 -12.88 -0.25
C MET A 143 4.09 -12.29 -1.56
N LEU A 144 3.18 -11.32 -1.47
CA LEU A 144 2.66 -10.61 -2.64
C LEU A 144 3.75 -9.82 -3.34
N ALA A 145 4.57 -9.06 -2.60
CA ALA A 145 5.69 -8.30 -3.17
C ALA A 145 6.68 -9.23 -3.88
N ALA A 146 7.08 -10.34 -3.24
CA ALA A 146 8.01 -11.31 -3.82
C ALA A 146 7.45 -12.00 -5.06
N GLY A 147 6.14 -12.32 -5.04
CA GLY A 147 5.46 -12.97 -6.14
C GLY A 147 5.10 -12.03 -7.29
N CYS A 148 4.83 -10.77 -7.04
CA CYS A 148 4.42 -9.80 -8.05
C CYS A 148 5.55 -8.87 -8.51
N ALA A 149 6.71 -8.89 -7.83
CA ALA A 149 7.82 -7.96 -8.01
C ALA A 149 8.07 -7.62 -9.49
N PRO A 150 7.61 -6.45 -9.97
CA PRO A 150 8.09 -5.95 -11.24
C PRO A 150 9.59 -5.64 -11.11
N ILE A 151 10.29 -5.63 -12.25
CA ILE A 151 11.72 -5.33 -12.32
C ILE A 151 11.97 -3.97 -11.64
N GLY A 152 12.76 -3.94 -10.57
CA GLY A 152 13.12 -2.71 -9.84
C GLY A 152 12.18 -2.30 -8.69
N SER A 153 11.34 -3.21 -8.18
CA SER A 153 10.50 -2.92 -7.00
C SER A 153 11.30 -2.90 -5.69
N ASP A 154 11.16 -1.80 -4.94
CA ASP A 154 11.75 -1.62 -3.61
C ASP A 154 10.86 -2.11 -2.46
N ALA A 155 9.64 -2.57 -2.75
CA ALA A 155 8.71 -3.05 -1.73
C ALA A 155 9.25 -4.25 -0.96
N VAL A 156 9.90 -5.20 -1.64
CA VAL A 156 10.54 -6.36 -0.97
C VAL A 156 11.62 -5.90 0.00
N CYS A 157 12.51 -5.00 -0.43
CA CYS A 157 13.56 -4.45 0.44
C CYS A 157 12.95 -3.71 1.64
N THR A 158 11.98 -2.83 1.40
CA THR A 158 11.33 -2.02 2.45
C THR A 158 10.64 -2.88 3.50
N LEU A 159 9.89 -3.90 3.06
CA LEU A 159 9.22 -4.83 3.98
C LEU A 159 10.24 -5.60 4.82
N LEU A 160 11.33 -6.08 4.22
CA LEU A 160 12.39 -6.78 4.94
C LEU A 160 13.16 -5.86 5.90
N ASP A 161 13.45 -4.63 5.48
CA ASP A 161 14.10 -3.60 6.31
C ASP A 161 13.21 -3.20 7.49
N SER A 162 11.88 -3.30 7.33
CA SER A 162 10.89 -3.13 8.40
C SER A 162 10.70 -4.37 9.28
N GLY A 163 11.44 -5.45 9.01
CA GLY A 163 11.42 -6.68 9.81
C GLY A 163 10.40 -7.75 9.38
N ALA A 164 9.83 -7.65 8.18
CA ALA A 164 8.91 -8.67 7.67
C ALA A 164 9.57 -10.04 7.65
N ARG A 165 8.84 -11.06 8.14
CA ARG A 165 9.35 -12.43 8.19
C ARG A 165 8.89 -13.20 6.96
N ASP A 166 9.72 -14.15 6.53
CA ASP A 166 9.28 -15.14 5.54
C ASP A 166 8.35 -16.14 6.21
N ALA A 167 7.07 -15.78 6.26
CA ALA A 167 6.06 -16.53 6.97
C ALA A 167 5.92 -17.92 6.33
N PRO A 168 5.73 -18.98 7.14
CA PRO A 168 5.70 -20.34 6.62
C PRO A 168 4.54 -20.55 5.65
N PRO A 169 4.70 -21.45 4.67
CA PRO A 169 3.62 -21.91 3.80
C PRO A 169 2.39 -22.32 4.63
N ARG A 170 1.19 -21.92 4.21
CA ARG A 170 -0.07 -22.30 4.85
C ARG A 170 -1.17 -22.48 3.81
N PRO A 171 -1.95 -23.58 3.85
CA PRO A 171 -3.08 -23.77 2.96
C PRO A 171 -4.03 -22.55 2.99
N PRO A 172 -4.55 -22.10 1.83
CA PRO A 172 -4.42 -22.71 0.49
C PRO A 172 -3.09 -22.41 -0.21
N VAL A 173 -2.30 -21.50 0.32
CA VAL A 173 -1.04 -21.03 -0.25
C VAL A 173 0.13 -21.81 0.36
N ASP A 174 0.44 -22.95 -0.24
CA ASP A 174 1.60 -23.76 0.18
C ASP A 174 2.91 -23.21 -0.40
N SER A 175 3.16 -21.90 -0.19
CA SER A 175 4.40 -21.23 -0.61
C SER A 175 4.72 -20.07 0.32
N ASN A 176 6.00 -19.85 0.55
CA ASN A 176 6.51 -18.68 1.26
C ASN A 176 7.07 -17.65 0.26
N ALA A 177 7.48 -16.46 0.73
CA ALA A 177 7.94 -15.39 -0.14
C ALA A 177 9.19 -15.82 -0.96
N MET A 178 10.09 -16.59 -0.35
CA MET A 178 11.31 -17.08 -1.01
C MET A 178 10.99 -18.07 -2.15
N LEU A 179 10.10 -19.03 -1.91
CA LEU A 179 9.68 -19.99 -2.93
C LEU A 179 8.93 -19.31 -4.08
N LEU A 180 8.13 -18.28 -3.80
CA LEU A 180 7.45 -17.51 -4.85
C LEU A 180 8.45 -16.75 -5.72
N ALA A 181 9.42 -16.06 -5.11
CA ALA A 181 10.44 -15.34 -5.85
C ALA A 181 11.27 -16.29 -6.73
N ALA A 182 11.63 -17.46 -6.21
CA ALA A 182 12.37 -18.49 -6.94
C ALA A 182 11.55 -19.08 -8.10
N SER A 183 10.31 -19.48 -7.85
CA SER A 183 9.44 -20.11 -8.86
C SER A 183 9.05 -19.18 -10.01
N ARG A 184 8.99 -17.86 -9.76
CA ARG A 184 8.70 -16.83 -10.78
C ARG A 184 9.96 -16.24 -11.42
N GLY A 185 11.16 -16.68 -11.01
CA GLY A 185 12.43 -16.18 -11.56
C GLY A 185 12.75 -14.73 -11.16
N HIS A 186 12.18 -14.22 -10.07
CA HIS A 186 12.40 -12.86 -9.58
C HIS A 186 13.74 -12.77 -8.83
N ALA A 187 14.85 -12.82 -9.59
CA ALA A 187 16.21 -12.92 -9.04
C ALA A 187 16.56 -11.80 -8.04
N ALA A 188 16.11 -10.57 -8.28
CA ALA A 188 16.36 -9.45 -7.37
C ALA A 188 15.66 -9.63 -6.01
N ALA A 189 14.37 -10.01 -6.02
CA ALA A 189 13.61 -10.28 -4.81
C ALA A 189 14.19 -11.50 -4.06
N LEU A 190 14.52 -12.58 -4.78
CA LEU A 190 15.15 -13.76 -4.18
C LEU A 190 16.49 -13.42 -3.54
N ARG A 191 17.32 -12.60 -4.21
CA ARG A 191 18.60 -12.14 -3.66
C ARG A 191 18.41 -11.31 -2.40
N ALA A 192 17.47 -10.37 -2.40
CA ALA A 192 17.17 -9.55 -1.23
C ALA A 192 16.71 -10.40 -0.03
N LEU A 193 15.85 -11.39 -0.28
CA LEU A 193 15.38 -12.34 0.73
C LEU A 193 16.54 -13.16 1.30
N LEU A 194 17.40 -13.75 0.46
CA LEU A 194 18.56 -14.51 0.93
C LEU A 194 19.54 -13.65 1.75
N GLN A 195 19.80 -12.43 1.30
CA GLN A 195 20.74 -11.53 2.00
C GLN A 195 20.24 -11.14 3.39
N ARG A 196 18.95 -10.81 3.55
CA ARG A 196 18.41 -10.29 4.81
C ARG A 196 17.97 -11.39 5.77
N LEU A 197 17.36 -12.46 5.25
CA LEU A 197 16.78 -13.52 6.08
C LEU A 197 17.77 -14.64 6.41
N VAL A 198 18.72 -14.94 5.50
CA VAL A 198 19.73 -15.99 5.71
C VAL A 198 21.07 -15.39 6.11
N GLY A 199 21.47 -14.27 5.49
CA GLY A 199 22.73 -13.59 5.77
C GLY A 199 22.80 -12.85 7.12
N GLY A 200 21.65 -12.51 7.73
CA GLY A 200 21.58 -11.83 9.03
C GLY A 200 22.20 -12.62 10.19
N GLY A 201 22.30 -13.96 10.06
CA GLY A 201 23.01 -14.80 11.03
C GLY A 201 24.54 -14.64 11.00
N ALA A 202 25.11 -14.27 9.85
CA ALA A 202 26.57 -14.13 9.71
C ALA A 202 27.08 -12.75 10.13
N ALA A 203 26.30 -11.68 9.90
CA ALA A 203 26.67 -10.32 10.32
C ALA A 203 26.58 -10.12 11.84
N ALA A 204 25.61 -10.75 12.51
CA ALA A 204 25.50 -10.75 13.98
C ALA A 204 26.63 -11.55 14.66
N ALA A 205 27.14 -12.61 14.01
CA ALA A 205 28.30 -13.34 14.52
C ALA A 205 29.60 -12.54 14.38
N ALA A 206 29.74 -11.72 13.33
CA ALA A 206 30.91 -10.88 13.14
C ALA A 206 31.01 -9.73 14.17
N SER A 207 29.88 -9.11 14.55
CA SER A 207 29.85 -8.07 15.58
C SER A 207 30.07 -8.62 17.00
N ALA A 208 29.60 -9.83 17.29
CA ALA A 208 29.90 -10.51 18.56
C ALA A 208 31.38 -10.92 18.69
N THR A 209 32.05 -11.25 17.56
CA THR A 209 33.47 -11.63 17.57
C THR A 209 34.39 -10.42 17.74
N GLN A 210 34.02 -9.24 17.22
CA GLN A 210 34.78 -7.99 17.46
C GLN A 210 34.63 -7.42 18.87
N ALA A 211 33.52 -7.69 19.57
CA ALA A 211 33.35 -7.30 20.96
C ALA A 211 34.14 -8.19 21.94
N ALA A 212 34.44 -9.44 21.56
CA ALA A 212 35.24 -10.34 22.38
C ALA A 212 36.76 -10.10 22.28
N THR A 213 37.25 -9.53 21.18
CA THR A 213 38.68 -9.23 20.99
C THR A 213 39.13 -7.89 21.59
N SER A 214 38.21 -6.98 21.94
CA SER A 214 38.54 -5.72 22.61
C SER A 214 38.46 -5.77 24.14
N ALA A 215 38.04 -6.90 24.73
CA ALA A 215 37.96 -7.10 26.18
C ALA A 215 39.14 -7.92 26.76
N GLY A 216 40.14 -8.25 25.94
CA GLY A 216 41.29 -9.09 26.33
C GLY A 216 42.58 -8.35 26.66
N ASP A 217 42.66 -7.03 26.43
CA ASP A 217 43.87 -6.23 26.68
C ASP A 217 43.57 -5.04 27.61
N THR A 218 43.35 -5.32 28.89
CA THR A 218 43.62 -4.40 30.02
C THR A 218 44.03 -5.20 31.25
#